data_AF-A0A6B0UX84-F1
#
_entry.id   AF-A0A6B0UX84-F1
#
_cell.length_a   1.000
_cell.length_b   1.000
_cell.length_c   1.000
_cell.angle_alpha   90.00
_cell.angle_beta   90.00
_cell.angle_gamma   90.00
#
_symmetry.space_group_name_H-M   'P 1'
#
loop_
_entity.id
_entity.type
_entity.pdbx_description
1 polymer ?
#
loop_
_entity_poly.entity_id
_entity_poly.type
_entity_poly.pdbx_seq_one_letter_code
_entity_poly.pdbx_strand_id
1 'polypeptide(L)'
;MPGINGMGDGAKLDVSSFRVAEFSDVLDWRPMLFQEPVIAQRACVLCGVVYKKAVRLPCIHTLCAKCHAECVERGSACPVDQKPFCEDDVEQLEVSPKYLLNRTVGCRNLSATVVDLNVSYFNLLTLNTTGILCSDGSARNESLLHLAPKRLSIAPHLHQ
;
A
#
# COMPACT_ATOMS: atom_id res chain seq x y z
N MET A 1 30.26 -17.92 37.82
CA MET A 1 29.12 -17.99 36.88
C MET A 1 28.32 -16.69 37.01
N PRO A 2 28.39 -15.75 36.07
CA PRO A 2 27.38 -14.71 35.92
C PRO A 2 26.45 -15.08 34.76
N GLY A 3 25.14 -15.06 35.03
CA GLY A 3 24.09 -15.43 34.09
C GLY A 3 23.90 -14.40 32.98
N ILE A 4 23.85 -14.89 31.75
CA ILE A 4 23.41 -14.14 30.58
C ILE A 4 21.89 -14.22 30.47
N ASN A 5 21.20 -13.19 30.97
CA ASN A 5 19.80 -12.98 30.62
C ASN A 5 19.76 -12.28 29.24
N GLY A 6 19.76 -13.08 28.18
CA GLY A 6 19.48 -12.64 26.83
C GLY A 6 17.99 -12.29 26.70
N MET A 7 17.64 -11.05 27.01
CA MET A 7 16.33 -10.49 26.67
C MET A 7 16.33 -10.26 25.17
N GLY A 8 15.59 -11.08 24.42
CA GLY A 8 15.43 -10.91 22.99
C GLY A 8 14.79 -9.56 22.69
N ASP A 9 15.55 -8.68 22.05
CA ASP A 9 15.02 -7.50 21.38
C ASP A 9 14.09 -7.97 20.27
N GLY A 10 12.80 -8.10 20.60
CA GLY A 10 11.73 -8.10 19.64
C GLY A 10 11.78 -6.74 18.94
N ALA A 11 12.51 -6.68 17.83
CA ALA A 11 12.58 -5.53 16.97
C ALA A 11 11.14 -5.07 16.70
N LYS A 12 10.75 -3.98 17.37
CA LYS A 12 9.51 -3.27 17.12
C LYS A 12 9.64 -2.81 15.68
N LEU A 13 9.04 -3.56 14.76
CA LEU A 13 8.88 -3.14 13.37
C LEU A 13 8.19 -1.78 13.45
N ASP A 14 8.95 -0.72 13.17
CA ASP A 14 8.40 0.62 13.07
C ASP A 14 7.41 0.58 11.91
N VAL A 15 6.13 0.51 12.26
CA VAL A 15 5.07 0.22 11.33
C VAL A 15 4.80 1.50 10.54
N SER A 16 5.62 1.68 9.51
CA SER A 16 5.59 2.86 8.65
C SER A 16 4.36 2.79 7.76
N SER A 17 3.50 3.81 7.81
CA SER A 17 2.37 3.92 6.89
C SER A 17 2.84 4.50 5.55
N PHE A 18 2.59 3.79 4.46
CA PHE A 18 2.90 4.24 3.10
C PHE A 18 1.62 4.62 2.37
N ARG A 19 1.70 5.53 1.41
CA ARG A 19 0.62 5.76 0.45
C ARG A 19 0.95 5.06 -0.86
N VAL A 20 -0.06 4.72 -1.65
CA VAL A 20 0.13 4.25 -3.04
C VAL A 20 -0.42 5.26 -4.02
N ALA A 21 0.04 5.24 -5.27
CA ALA A 21 -0.52 6.05 -6.35
C ALA A 21 -0.39 5.35 -7.70
N GLU A 22 -1.28 5.72 -8.65
CA GLU A 22 -1.39 5.16 -10.00
C GLU A 22 -1.88 3.71 -10.06
N PHE A 23 -2.67 3.30 -9.06
CA PHE A 23 -3.30 1.98 -9.02
C PHE A 23 -4.80 2.06 -9.28
N SER A 24 -5.51 2.94 -8.56
CA SER A 24 -6.94 3.18 -8.73
C SER A 24 -7.38 4.38 -7.89
N ASP A 25 -8.41 5.10 -8.30
CA ASP A 25 -8.95 6.25 -7.54
C ASP A 25 -9.36 5.90 -6.10
N VAL A 26 -9.69 4.63 -5.86
CA VAL A 26 -10.11 4.13 -4.54
C VAL A 26 -8.92 3.84 -3.62
N LEU A 27 -7.74 3.49 -4.14
CA LEU A 27 -6.55 3.20 -3.33
C LEU A 27 -5.58 4.38 -3.25
N ASP A 28 -5.54 5.18 -4.31
CA ASP A 28 -4.55 6.21 -4.49
C ASP A 28 -4.61 7.24 -3.34
N TRP A 29 -3.43 7.61 -2.84
CA TRP A 29 -3.20 8.55 -1.74
C TRP A 29 -3.69 8.12 -0.36
N ARG A 30 -4.30 6.94 -0.24
CA ARG A 30 -4.73 6.41 1.04
C ARG A 30 -3.54 5.86 1.83
N PRO A 31 -3.38 6.24 3.11
CA PRO A 31 -2.35 5.67 3.96
C PRO A 31 -2.66 4.21 4.26
N MET A 32 -1.65 3.35 4.07
CA MET A 32 -1.70 1.90 4.22
C MET A 32 -0.55 1.42 5.06
N LEU A 33 -0.87 0.55 6.00
CA LEU A 33 0.09 0.01 6.94
C LEU A 33 0.57 -1.37 6.49
N PHE A 34 1.35 -1.40 5.41
CA PHE A 34 1.88 -2.65 4.89
C PHE A 34 2.70 -3.37 5.95
N GLN A 35 2.41 -4.65 6.17
CA GLN A 35 3.17 -5.47 7.11
C GLN A 35 4.49 -5.94 6.50
N GLU A 36 4.53 -6.04 5.17
CA GLU A 36 5.69 -6.58 4.48
C GLU A 36 6.74 -5.48 4.22
N PRO A 37 7.97 -5.61 4.77
CA PRO A 37 9.02 -4.59 4.62
C PRO A 37 9.47 -4.40 3.16
N VAL A 38 9.20 -5.38 2.29
CA VAL A 38 9.47 -5.29 0.86
C VAL A 38 8.67 -4.16 0.17
N ILE A 39 7.54 -3.74 0.74
CA ILE A 39 6.76 -2.61 0.21
C ILE A 39 7.43 -1.29 0.54
N ALA A 40 8.03 -1.16 1.73
CA ALA A 40 8.80 0.02 2.12
C ALA A 40 9.98 0.27 1.16
N GLN A 41 10.65 -0.80 0.70
CA GLN A 41 11.76 -0.70 -0.26
C GLN A 41 11.33 -0.18 -1.64
N ARG A 42 10.04 -0.26 -1.98
CA ARG A 42 9.46 0.23 -3.23
C ARG A 42 8.90 1.65 -3.12
N ALA A 43 8.85 2.20 -1.92
CA ALA A 43 8.44 3.58 -1.72
C ALA A 43 9.50 4.52 -2.26
N CYS A 44 9.08 5.59 -2.91
CA CYS A 44 9.98 6.66 -3.28
C CYS A 44 10.61 7.26 -2.02
N VAL A 45 11.93 7.32 -1.94
CA VAL A 45 12.64 7.82 -0.75
C VAL A 45 12.42 9.32 -0.51
N LEU A 46 12.05 10.08 -1.54
CA LEU A 46 11.77 11.51 -1.42
C LEU A 46 10.35 11.82 -0.94
N CYS A 47 9.33 11.16 -1.52
CA CYS A 47 7.93 11.48 -1.20
C CYS A 47 7.21 10.42 -0.34
N GLY A 48 7.85 9.27 -0.08
CA GLY A 48 7.29 8.18 0.74
C GLY A 48 6.11 7.42 0.10
N VAL A 49 5.83 7.65 -1.18
CA VAL A 49 4.70 7.02 -1.91
C VAL A 49 5.21 5.86 -2.76
N VAL A 50 4.46 4.75 -2.74
CA VAL A 50 4.67 3.60 -3.61
C VAL A 50 3.90 3.80 -4.91
N TYR A 51 4.61 4.00 -6.01
CA TYR A 51 3.99 4.16 -7.33
C TYR A 51 3.93 2.83 -8.07
N LYS A 52 2.98 2.72 -9.03
CA LYS A 52 2.95 1.60 -9.97
C LYS A 52 4.25 1.48 -10.75
N LYS A 53 4.82 2.61 -11.17
CA LYS A 53 6.11 2.68 -11.85
C LYS A 53 7.09 3.52 -11.02
N ALA A 54 8.29 3.00 -10.85
CA ALA A 54 9.37 3.66 -10.12
C ALA A 54 10.71 3.28 -10.74
N VAL A 55 11.76 3.96 -10.32
CA VAL A 55 13.13 3.75 -10.75
C VAL A 55 13.96 3.38 -9.52
N ARG A 56 14.73 2.30 -9.60
CA ARG A 56 15.73 1.95 -8.58
C ARG A 56 17.11 2.36 -9.08
N LEU A 57 17.76 3.22 -8.31
CA LEU A 57 19.11 3.68 -8.59
C LEU A 57 20.13 2.57 -8.29
N PRO A 58 21.36 2.64 -8.84
CA PRO A 58 22.45 1.70 -8.53
C PRO A 58 22.78 1.61 -7.04
N CYS A 59 22.55 2.70 -6.30
CA CYS A 59 22.69 2.76 -4.85
C CYS A 59 21.49 2.18 -4.07
N ILE A 60 20.63 1.37 -4.72
CA ILE A 60 19.43 0.69 -4.20
C ILE A 60 18.26 1.58 -3.73
N HIS A 61 18.40 2.90 -3.77
CA HIS A 61 17.30 3.82 -3.42
C HIS A 61 16.28 3.91 -4.57
N THR A 62 15.00 3.89 -4.20
CA THR A 62 13.88 3.94 -5.15
C THR A 62 13.33 5.38 -5.27
N LEU A 63 13.04 5.82 -6.49
CA LEU A 63 12.41 7.11 -6.83
C LEU A 63 11.19 6.91 -7.71
N CYS A 64 10.16 7.74 -7.53
CA CYS A 64 9.07 7.81 -8.51
C CYS A 64 9.53 8.58 -9.76
N ALA A 65 8.80 8.47 -10.87
CA ALA A 65 9.19 9.13 -12.12
C ALA A 65 9.39 10.65 -11.98
N LYS A 66 8.54 11.33 -11.20
CA LYS A 66 8.63 12.77 -10.97
C LYS A 66 9.90 13.15 -10.20
N CYS A 67 10.13 12.51 -9.04
CA CYS A 67 11.30 12.76 -8.22
C CYS A 67 12.61 12.32 -8.91
N HIS A 68 12.56 11.29 -9.76
CA HIS A 68 13.70 10.90 -10.59
C HIS A 68 14.05 12.01 -11.59
N ALA A 69 13.06 12.54 -12.32
CA ALA A 69 13.29 13.65 -13.25
C ALA A 69 13.90 14.88 -12.56
N GLU A 70 13.40 15.24 -11.37
CA GLU A 70 13.99 16.33 -10.56
C GLU A 70 15.45 16.05 -10.16
N CYS A 71 15.80 14.81 -9.84
CA CYS A 71 17.19 14.43 -9.56
C CYS A 71 18.09 14.56 -10.80
N VAL A 72 17.58 14.18 -11.97
CA VAL A 72 18.30 14.33 -13.25
C VAL A 72 18.54 15.81 -13.56
N GLU A 73 17.51 16.65 -13.44
CA GLU A 73 17.62 18.11 -13.65
C GLU A 73 18.66 18.76 -12.72
N ARG A 74 18.86 18.20 -11.52
CA ARG A 74 19.82 18.69 -10.51
C ARG A 74 21.22 18.08 -10.62
N GLY A 75 21.49 17.29 -11.67
CA GLY A 75 22.81 16.73 -11.95
C GLY A 75 22.96 15.25 -11.61
N SER A 76 21.87 14.48 -11.64
CA SER A 76 21.87 13.00 -11.56
C SER A 76 22.63 12.44 -10.36
N ALA A 77 22.34 12.96 -9.16
CA ALA A 77 22.86 12.45 -7.90
C ALA A 77 21.73 11.91 -7.01
N CYS A 78 21.97 10.79 -6.35
CA CYS A 78 21.01 10.22 -5.40
C CYS A 78 20.73 11.24 -4.28
N PRO A 79 19.46 11.50 -3.93
CA PRO A 79 19.14 12.47 -2.89
C PRO A 79 19.51 12.02 -1.47
N VAL A 80 19.87 10.75 -1.29
CA VAL A 80 20.18 10.17 0.03
C VAL A 80 21.69 10.16 0.29
N ASP A 81 22.45 9.54 -0.62
CA ASP A 81 23.90 9.35 -0.43
C ASP A 81 24.76 10.20 -1.38
N GLN A 82 24.12 11.06 -2.19
CA GLN A 82 24.76 11.96 -3.16
C GLN A 82 25.64 11.25 -4.19
N LYS A 83 25.53 9.92 -4.34
CA LYS A 83 26.27 9.20 -5.37
C LYS A 83 25.70 9.56 -6.75
N PRO A 84 26.57 9.85 -7.73
CA PRO A 84 26.13 10.06 -9.10
C PRO A 84 25.56 8.76 -9.67
N PHE A 85 24.60 8.89 -10.57
CA PHE A 85 24.06 7.79 -11.35
C PHE A 85 23.93 8.18 -12.82
N CYS A 86 24.06 7.20 -13.72
CA CYS A 86 23.69 7.37 -15.12
C CYS A 86 22.22 6.97 -15.29
N GLU A 87 21.48 7.66 -16.15
CA GLU A 87 20.09 7.32 -16.47
C GLU A 87 19.96 5.93 -17.13
N ASP A 88 21.01 5.44 -17.78
CA ASP A 88 21.05 4.10 -18.40
C ASP A 88 21.29 2.98 -17.38
N ASP A 89 21.85 3.29 -16.20
CA ASP A 89 22.19 2.32 -15.16
C ASP A 89 21.05 2.09 -14.14
N VAL A 90 19.91 2.76 -14.34
CA VAL A 90 18.78 2.65 -13.43
C VAL A 90 17.85 1.50 -13.81
N GLU A 91 17.31 0.83 -12.81
CA GLU A 91 16.35 -0.26 -13.02
C GLU A 91 14.92 0.27 -12.97
N GLN A 92 14.14 0.00 -14.02
CA GLN A 92 12.71 0.27 -14.04
C GLN A 92 11.97 -0.77 -13.19
N LEU A 93 11.32 -0.31 -12.13
CA LEU A 93 10.45 -1.11 -11.29
C LEU A 93 9.00 -0.92 -11.71
N GLU A 94 8.32 -2.01 -12.03
CA GLU A 94 6.86 -2.02 -12.16
C GLU A 94 6.25 -2.90 -11.07
N VAL A 95 5.32 -2.32 -10.32
CA VAL A 95 4.53 -3.01 -9.32
C VAL A 95 3.17 -3.32 -9.95
N SER A 96 2.90 -4.60 -10.18
CA SER A 96 1.58 -4.98 -10.68
C SER A 96 0.51 -4.67 -9.63
N PRO A 97 -0.70 -4.22 -10.03
CA PRO A 97 -1.80 -4.05 -9.09
C PRO A 97 -2.11 -5.34 -8.31
N LYS A 98 -2.04 -6.51 -8.98
CA LYS A 98 -2.18 -7.82 -8.34
C LYS A 98 -1.17 -8.05 -7.22
N TYR A 99 0.09 -7.61 -7.41
CA TYR A 99 1.13 -7.73 -6.40
C TYR A 99 0.78 -6.94 -5.13
N LEU A 100 0.30 -5.70 -5.26
CA LEU A 100 -0.12 -4.91 -4.10
C LEU A 100 -1.39 -5.45 -3.45
N LEU A 101 -2.41 -5.81 -4.24
CA LEU A 101 -3.67 -6.30 -3.72
C LEU A 101 -3.49 -7.59 -2.89
N ASN A 102 -2.48 -8.40 -3.21
CA ASN A 102 -2.13 -9.60 -2.46
C ASN A 102 -1.24 -9.33 -1.22
N ARG A 103 -1.18 -8.08 -0.74
CA ARG A 103 -0.45 -7.72 0.49
C ARG A 103 -1.40 -7.51 1.64
N THR A 104 -0.86 -7.68 2.83
CA THR A 104 -1.61 -7.47 4.05
C THR A 104 -1.35 -6.07 4.60
N VAL A 105 -2.42 -5.40 5.02
CA VAL A 105 -2.38 -4.07 5.61
C VAL A 105 -2.91 -4.13 7.03
N GLY A 106 -2.24 -3.43 7.94
CA GLY A 106 -2.65 -3.30 9.33
C GLY A 106 -3.84 -2.37 9.48
N CYS A 107 -4.79 -2.77 10.33
CA CYS A 107 -5.90 -1.93 10.76
C CYS A 107 -5.44 -0.90 11.80
N ARG A 108 -5.75 0.39 11.61
CA ARG A 108 -5.48 1.43 12.62
C ARG A 108 -6.45 1.40 13.81
N ASN A 109 -7.64 0.83 13.62
CA ASN A 109 -8.75 0.91 14.58
C ASN A 109 -8.83 -0.22 15.60
N LEU A 110 -8.08 -1.30 15.41
CA LEU A 110 -8.02 -2.43 16.34
C LEU A 110 -6.57 -2.86 16.49
N SER A 111 -6.09 -2.92 17.73
CA SER A 111 -4.78 -3.48 18.03
C SER A 111 -4.74 -4.92 17.51
N ALA A 112 -3.95 -5.14 16.46
CA ALA A 112 -3.59 -6.44 15.90
C ALA A 112 -4.53 -7.12 14.87
N THR A 113 -5.38 -6.38 14.14
CA THR A 113 -6.04 -6.96 12.96
C THR A 113 -5.28 -6.61 11.68
N VAL A 114 -4.70 -7.63 11.05
CA VAL A 114 -4.10 -7.56 9.71
C VAL A 114 -5.15 -8.06 8.71
N VAL A 115 -5.38 -7.31 7.63
CA VAL A 115 -6.37 -7.68 6.60
C VAL A 115 -5.75 -7.71 5.22
N ASP A 116 -6.27 -8.59 4.36
CA ASP A 116 -5.91 -8.62 2.95
C ASP A 116 -6.35 -7.32 2.26
N LEU A 117 -5.42 -6.66 1.56
CA LEU A 117 -5.72 -5.43 0.84
C LEU A 117 -6.75 -5.67 -0.26
N ASN A 118 -6.74 -6.83 -0.92
CA ASN A 118 -7.73 -7.20 -1.94
C ASN A 118 -9.15 -7.25 -1.37
N VAL A 119 -9.34 -7.87 -0.20
CA VAL A 119 -10.64 -7.95 0.48
C VAL A 119 -11.10 -6.56 0.90
N SER A 120 -10.18 -5.78 1.47
CA SER A 120 -10.43 -4.40 1.89
C SER A 120 -10.83 -3.50 0.71
N TYR A 121 -10.15 -3.65 -0.42
CA TYR A 121 -10.41 -2.93 -1.66
C TYR A 121 -11.78 -3.29 -2.24
N PHE A 122 -12.14 -4.57 -2.27
CA PHE A 122 -13.47 -5.00 -2.71
C PHE A 122 -14.58 -4.45 -1.80
N ASN A 123 -14.36 -4.43 -0.48
CA ASN A 123 -15.29 -3.84 0.47
C ASN A 123 -15.43 -2.31 0.29
N LEU A 124 -14.32 -1.59 0.07
CA LEU A 124 -14.34 -0.16 -0.25
C LEU A 124 -15.18 0.15 -1.50
N LEU A 125 -15.01 -0.66 -2.55
CA LEU A 125 -15.76 -0.53 -3.80
C LEU A 125 -17.25 -0.83 -3.65
N THR A 126 -17.61 -1.83 -2.83
CA THR A 126 -19.00 -2.28 -2.68
C THR A 126 -19.79 -1.51 -1.64
N LEU A 127 -19.11 -0.97 -0.62
CA LEU A 127 -19.75 -0.27 0.51
C LEU A 127 -19.57 1.25 0.47
N ASN A 128 -18.88 1.80 -0.55
CA ASN A 128 -18.56 3.23 -0.69
C ASN A 128 -17.95 3.85 0.59
N THR A 129 -17.20 3.06 1.35
CA THR A 129 -16.64 3.53 2.62
C THR A 129 -15.35 4.31 2.37
N THR A 130 -15.07 5.28 3.21
CA THR A 130 -13.87 6.12 3.12
C THR A 130 -12.70 5.55 3.92
N GLY A 131 -12.72 4.27 4.31
CA GLY A 131 -11.77 3.62 5.23
C GLY A 131 -11.45 2.18 4.81
N ILE A 132 -10.19 1.74 4.96
CA ILE A 132 -9.86 0.30 4.85
C ILE A 132 -10.71 -0.43 5.88
N LEU A 133 -11.67 -1.23 5.40
CA LEU A 133 -12.58 -1.95 6.26
C LEU A 133 -11.84 -3.16 6.83
N CYS A 134 -11.62 -3.11 8.14
CA CYS A 134 -11.08 -4.23 8.88
C CYS A 134 -12.22 -5.25 9.03
N SER A 135 -12.35 -6.16 8.07
CA SER A 135 -13.21 -7.33 8.26
C SER A 135 -12.51 -8.25 9.26
N ASP A 136 -13.14 -8.45 10.42
CA ASP A 136 -12.68 -9.40 11.42
C ASP A 136 -12.46 -10.75 10.73
N GLY A 137 -11.29 -11.36 10.94
CA GLY A 137 -10.86 -12.62 10.34
C GLY A 137 -11.67 -13.85 10.77
N SER A 138 -12.99 -13.75 10.88
CA SER A 138 -13.91 -14.86 11.04
C SER A 138 -14.66 -15.10 9.73
N ALA A 139 -13.95 -15.57 8.71
CA ALA A 139 -14.59 -16.34 7.66
C ALA A 139 -14.84 -17.78 8.17
N ARG A 140 -15.78 -17.92 9.11
CA ARG A 140 -16.50 -19.19 9.32
C ARG A 140 -17.98 -18.88 9.59
N ASN A 141 -18.76 -18.98 8.51
CA ASN A 141 -20.08 -19.61 8.50
C ASN A 141 -21.29 -18.84 9.13
N GLU A 142 -22.32 -18.63 8.31
CA GLU A 142 -23.73 -18.38 8.66
C GLU A 142 -24.10 -17.10 9.44
N SER A 143 -23.99 -15.91 8.83
CA SER A 143 -24.84 -14.76 9.22
C SER A 143 -25.04 -13.69 8.14
N LEU A 144 -24.33 -13.77 7.00
CA LEU A 144 -24.46 -12.81 5.89
C LEU A 144 -25.54 -13.17 4.85
N LEU A 145 -26.60 -13.88 5.25
CA LEU A 145 -27.79 -14.04 4.39
C LEU A 145 -28.77 -12.84 4.46
N HIS A 146 -28.52 -11.82 5.28
CA HIS A 146 -29.45 -10.69 5.45
C HIS A 146 -29.04 -9.37 4.79
N LEU A 147 -27.94 -9.33 4.04
CA LEU A 147 -27.61 -8.18 3.20
C LEU A 147 -27.73 -8.55 1.73
N ALA A 148 -28.92 -9.02 1.35
CA ALA A 148 -29.33 -8.97 -0.04
C ALA A 148 -29.37 -7.49 -0.48
N PRO A 149 -28.84 -7.14 -1.66
CA PRO A 149 -29.01 -5.80 -2.19
C PRO A 149 -30.51 -5.55 -2.37
N LYS A 150 -31.06 -4.53 -1.69
CA LYS A 150 -32.40 -4.05 -2.01
C LYS A 150 -32.38 -3.67 -3.48
N ARG A 151 -33.03 -4.49 -4.32
CA ARG A 151 -33.35 -4.18 -5.71
C ARG A 151 -33.94 -2.76 -5.73
N LEU A 152 -33.26 -1.84 -6.40
CA LEU A 152 -33.84 -0.57 -6.79
C LEU A 152 -34.92 -0.92 -7.84
N SER A 153 -36.16 -1.03 -7.41
CA SER A 153 -37.30 -1.16 -8.32
C SER A 153 -37.59 0.23 -8.86
N ILE A 154 -37.08 0.51 -10.07
CA ILE A 154 -37.47 1.68 -10.84
C ILE A 154 -38.85 1.36 -11.41
N ALA A 155 -39.90 1.96 -10.84
CA ALA A 155 -41.23 1.94 -11.43
C ALA A 155 -41.21 2.80 -12.72
N PRO A 156 -41.66 2.28 -13.88
CA PRO A 156 -41.89 3.14 -15.02
C PRO A 156 -43.15 3.97 -14.77
N HIS A 157 -42.98 5.29 -14.66
CA HIS A 157 -44.04 6.25 -14.91
C HIS A 157 -44.54 6.01 -16.36
N LEU A 158 -45.78 5.54 -16.51
CA LEU A 158 -46.48 5.66 -17.78
C LEU A 158 -47.76 6.48 -17.57
N HIS A 159 -47.74 7.63 -18.21
CA HIS A 159 -48.88 8.49 -18.52
C HIS A 159 -50.03 7.70 -19.13
N GLN A 160 -51.21 7.76 -18.51
CA GLN A 160 -52.41 8.45 -19.02
C GLN A 160 -53.57 8.30 -18.04
#